data_AF-Q5FYX0-F1
#
_entry.id   AF-Q5FYX0-F1
#
_cell.length_a   1.000
_cell.length_b   1.000
_cell.length_c   1.000
_cell.angle_alpha   90.00
_cell.angle_beta   90.00
_cell.angle_gamma   90.00
#
_symmetry.space_group_name_H-M   'P 1'
#
loop_
_entity.id
_entity.type
_entity.pdbx_description
1 polymer ?
#
loop_
_entity_poly.entity_id
_entity_poly.type
_entity_poly.pdbx_seq_one_letter_code
_entity_poly.pdbx_strand_id
1 'polypeptide(L)'
;MPQSAEKILDHAPLFREPEYRKMLAEKKLNFECPHPDEIVSDQRDFTQTWEYREKNLARKALVVNPAKACQPLGAVFAAAGFERTMSFVHGSQGCVAYYRSHLSRHFKEPAAAVSSSMTEDAAVFGGLKNMVDGLANTYQLYDPKMIAVSTTCMAEVIGDDLHSFIQNAKDEDSVPRDFDVPFAHTPAFVGSHVDGYDNMVKGILEHFWKGQERTQIEGTINIIPGFDGFCVGNNRELKRLLDVMGVSYTLIQDASDQFDTPSDGEYRMYDGGTKINEVKKALNAEATLSLQHHNTRKTLGYCEEVGQATASFHYPLGVQATDEFLMEVAAISGKEIPEAIRLER
;
A
#
# COMPACT_ATOMS: atom_id res chain seq x y z
N MET A 1 23.80 5.51 38.46
CA MET A 1 25.10 4.84 38.48
C MET A 1 25.71 4.94 37.09
N PRO A 2 27.03 5.12 36.97
CA PRO A 2 27.72 4.92 35.70
C PRO A 2 27.37 3.54 35.12
N GLN A 3 27.54 3.38 33.81
CA GLN A 3 27.23 2.12 33.12
C GLN A 3 27.74 0.90 33.90
N SER A 4 26.88 -0.11 34.07
CA SER A 4 27.22 -1.34 34.79
C SER A 4 26.87 -2.56 33.95
N ALA A 5 27.78 -3.55 33.92
CA ALA A 5 27.52 -4.83 33.26
C ALA A 5 26.38 -5.61 33.94
N GLU A 6 26.17 -5.39 35.25
CA GLU A 6 25.09 -6.04 36.02
C GLU A 6 23.72 -5.40 35.76
N LYS A 7 23.70 -4.12 35.36
CA LYS A 7 22.48 -3.39 35.02
C LYS A 7 22.77 -2.38 33.92
N ILE A 8 22.68 -2.85 32.68
CA ILE A 8 22.93 -2.01 31.51
C ILE A 8 21.86 -0.91 31.45
N LEU A 9 22.34 0.32 31.36
CA LEU A 9 21.50 1.48 31.07
C LEU A 9 21.54 1.74 29.56
N ASP A 10 20.40 1.56 28.89
CA ASP A 10 20.24 2.02 27.50
C ASP A 10 20.08 3.54 27.43
N HIS A 11 19.90 4.09 26.23
CA HIS A 11 19.83 5.53 26.00
C HIS A 11 18.78 6.25 26.88
N ALA A 12 17.66 5.61 27.26
CA ALA A 12 16.60 6.27 28.01
C ALA A 12 16.99 6.62 29.46
N PRO A 13 17.50 5.68 30.29
CA PRO A 13 18.01 5.99 31.62
C PRO A 13 19.44 6.54 31.61
N LEU A 14 20.31 6.13 30.68
CA LEU A 14 21.73 6.50 30.68
C LEU A 14 21.93 8.02 30.67
N PHE A 15 21.23 8.74 29.80
CA PHE A 15 21.37 10.21 29.70
C PHE A 15 20.73 10.98 30.86
N ARG A 16 20.11 10.29 31.82
CA ARG A 16 19.58 10.88 33.06
C ARG A 16 20.59 10.82 34.20
N GLU A 17 21.69 10.10 34.02
CA GLU A 17 22.74 10.00 35.02
C GLU A 17 23.43 11.36 35.25
N PRO A 18 23.92 11.64 36.47
CA PRO A 18 24.41 12.97 36.85
C PRO A 18 25.50 13.52 35.92
N GLU A 19 26.42 12.66 35.48
CA GLU A 19 27.51 13.02 34.57
C GLU A 19 27.00 13.45 33.18
N TYR A 20 26.00 12.76 32.64
CA TYR A 20 25.41 13.10 31.34
C TYR A 20 24.52 14.34 31.44
N ARG A 21 23.75 14.50 32.53
CA ARG A 21 22.95 15.71 32.77
C ARG A 21 23.84 16.94 32.89
N LYS A 22 24.96 16.82 33.61
CA LYS A 22 25.96 17.90 33.73
C LYS A 22 26.56 18.23 32.36
N MET A 23 27.02 17.21 31.62
CA MET A 23 27.57 17.38 30.27
C MET A 23 26.59 18.07 29.32
N LEU A 24 25.32 17.65 29.30
CA LEU A 24 24.27 18.25 28.47
C LEU A 24 23.95 19.69 28.88
N ALA A 25 23.93 19.98 30.19
CA ALA A 25 23.74 21.35 30.69
C ALA A 25 24.91 22.27 30.28
N GLU A 26 26.15 21.79 30.40
CA GLU A 26 27.34 22.53 29.96
C GLU A 26 27.35 22.73 28.44
N LYS A 27 26.92 21.73 27.67
CA LYS A 27 26.76 21.85 26.22
C LYS A 27 25.75 22.95 25.87
N LYS A 28 24.56 22.90 26.47
CA LYS A 28 23.49 23.89 26.30
C LYS A 28 23.97 25.30 26.66
N LEU A 29 24.62 25.45 27.81
CA LEU A 29 25.08 26.76 28.31
C LEU A 29 26.19 27.37 27.45
N ASN A 30 27.18 26.57 27.06
CA ASN A 30 28.43 27.10 26.49
C ASN A 30 28.46 27.12 24.97
N PHE A 31 27.67 26.28 24.27
CA PHE A 31 27.87 26.04 22.84
C PHE A 31 26.59 26.02 21.97
N GLU A 32 25.39 25.98 22.56
CA GLU A 32 24.15 25.88 21.77
C GLU A 32 23.44 27.21 21.49
N CYS A 33 23.83 28.29 22.18
CA CYS A 33 23.14 29.59 22.14
C CYS A 33 21.61 29.46 22.26
N PRO A 34 21.08 28.76 23.30
CA PRO A 34 19.66 28.47 23.41
C PRO A 34 18.83 29.74 23.69
N HIS A 35 17.58 29.75 23.26
CA HIS A 35 16.62 30.71 23.80
C HIS A 35 16.43 30.49 25.31
N PRO A 36 16.21 31.56 26.11
CA PRO A 36 15.83 31.44 27.51
C PRO A 36 14.62 30.54 27.72
N ASP A 37 14.60 29.78 28.82
CA ASP A 37 13.53 28.82 29.11
C ASP A 37 12.15 29.48 29.26
N GLU A 38 12.10 30.75 29.69
CA GLU A 38 10.88 31.56 29.74
C GLU A 38 10.29 31.76 28.33
N ILE A 39 11.10 32.17 27.36
CA ILE A 39 10.66 32.36 25.96
C ILE A 39 10.15 31.04 25.37
N VAL A 40 10.85 29.93 25.64
CA VAL A 40 10.39 28.60 25.18
C VAL A 40 9.03 28.24 25.78
N SER A 41 8.82 28.55 27.06
CA SER A 41 7.55 28.32 27.75
C SER A 41 6.43 29.20 27.21
N ASP A 42 6.71 30.49 26.98
CA ASP A 42 5.75 31.44 26.40
C ASP A 42 5.33 31.01 24.99
N GLN A 43 6.28 30.56 24.15
CA GLN A 43 5.95 30.05 22.81
C GLN A 43 5.13 28.76 22.88
N ARG A 44 5.47 27.84 23.79
CA ARG A 44 4.66 26.63 24.01
C ARG A 44 3.23 27.01 24.36
N ASP A 45 3.06 27.91 25.32
CA ASP A 45 1.73 28.28 25.82
C ASP A 45 0.95 29.05 24.73
N PHE A 46 1.62 29.93 23.98
CA PHE A 46 1.04 30.60 22.81
C PHE A 46 0.54 29.61 21.75
N THR A 47 1.30 28.55 21.44
CA THR A 47 0.88 27.55 20.43
C THR A 47 -0.39 26.78 20.81
N GLN A 48 -0.81 26.82 22.08
CA GLN A 48 -2.03 26.20 22.58
C GLN A 48 -3.24 27.16 22.61
N THR A 49 -3.05 28.43 22.23
CA THR A 49 -4.11 29.44 22.24
C THR A 49 -5.02 29.40 21.02
N TRP A 50 -6.20 30.01 21.15
CA TRP A 50 -7.12 30.24 20.02
C TRP A 50 -6.54 31.18 18.96
N GLU A 51 -5.77 32.19 19.36
CA GLU A 51 -5.10 33.09 18.41
C GLU A 51 -4.14 32.31 17.51
N TYR A 52 -3.32 31.43 18.09
CA TYR A 52 -2.42 30.59 17.30
C TYR A 52 -3.19 29.61 16.41
N ARG A 53 -4.29 29.04 16.91
CA ARG A 53 -5.16 28.18 16.10
C ARG A 53 -5.65 28.89 14.83
N GLU A 54 -6.07 30.15 14.93
CA GLU A 54 -6.50 30.92 13.75
C GLU A 54 -5.38 31.09 12.73
N LYS A 55 -4.17 31.45 13.19
CA LYS A 55 -2.98 31.56 12.32
C LYS A 55 -2.61 30.21 11.69
N ASN A 56 -2.69 29.13 12.47
CA ASN A 56 -2.40 27.77 12.04
C ASN A 56 -3.38 27.29 10.95
N LEU A 57 -4.68 27.56 11.12
CA LEU A 57 -5.73 27.21 10.15
C LEU A 57 -5.75 28.14 8.92
N ALA A 58 -5.15 29.33 9.01
CA ALA A 58 -5.00 30.25 7.88
C ALA A 58 -3.84 29.88 6.92
N ARG A 59 -3.07 28.82 7.20
CA ARG A 59 -1.96 28.37 6.33
C ARG A 59 -2.46 27.97 4.95
N LYS A 60 -1.69 28.35 3.91
CA LYS A 60 -2.00 28.06 2.49
C LYS A 60 -0.93 27.25 1.75
N ALA A 61 0.26 27.10 2.32
CA ALA A 61 1.41 26.50 1.64
C ALA A 61 2.18 25.51 2.54
N LEU A 62 2.55 25.94 3.74
CA LEU A 62 3.27 25.08 4.69
C LEU A 62 2.37 23.98 5.23
N VAL A 63 2.78 22.74 5.02
CA VAL A 63 2.18 21.54 5.64
C VAL A 63 3.13 21.04 6.73
N VAL A 64 2.58 20.72 7.90
CA VAL A 64 3.34 20.21 9.06
C VAL A 64 2.62 18.96 9.55
N ASN A 65 3.36 17.87 9.75
CA ASN A 65 2.85 16.56 10.18
C ASN A 65 1.65 16.06 9.35
N PRO A 66 1.78 15.91 8.02
CA PRO A 66 0.69 15.40 7.20
C PRO A 66 0.35 13.94 7.56
N ALA A 67 -0.93 13.65 7.72
CA ALA A 67 -1.45 12.30 7.92
C ALA A 67 -1.75 11.60 6.57
N LYS A 68 -0.77 11.57 5.67
CA LYS A 68 -0.86 10.86 4.38
C LYS A 68 0.52 10.52 3.85
N ALA A 69 0.61 9.47 3.04
CA ALA A 69 1.78 9.16 2.22
C ALA A 69 1.52 9.43 0.72
N CYS A 70 2.53 9.24 -0.13
CA CYS A 70 2.42 9.37 -1.58
C CYS A 70 1.94 8.09 -2.27
N GLN A 71 1.45 8.21 -3.52
CA GLN A 71 0.84 7.12 -4.29
C GLN A 71 1.64 5.81 -4.31
N PRO A 72 2.96 5.79 -4.59
CA PRO A 72 3.64 4.51 -4.83
C PRO A 72 3.72 3.61 -3.58
N LEU A 73 3.55 4.16 -2.37
CA LEU A 73 3.36 3.33 -1.17
C LEU A 73 2.11 2.44 -1.31
N GLY A 74 1.01 3.00 -1.78
CA GLY A 74 -0.23 2.25 -2.01
C GLY A 74 -0.13 1.27 -3.16
N ALA A 75 0.64 1.60 -4.21
CA ALA A 75 0.89 0.67 -5.32
C ALA A 75 1.74 -0.53 -4.89
N VAL A 76 2.77 -0.32 -4.07
CA VAL A 76 3.57 -1.40 -3.46
C VAL A 76 2.69 -2.28 -2.58
N PHE A 77 1.84 -1.68 -1.73
CA PHE A 77 0.90 -2.45 -0.91
C PHE A 77 -0.09 -3.24 -1.76
N ALA A 78 -0.66 -2.63 -2.80
CA ALA A 78 -1.58 -3.30 -3.73
C ALA A 78 -0.92 -4.51 -4.40
N ALA A 79 0.29 -4.35 -4.93
CA ALA A 79 1.04 -5.43 -5.59
C ALA A 79 1.31 -6.62 -4.65
N ALA A 80 1.56 -6.37 -3.36
CA ALA A 80 1.83 -7.41 -2.36
C ALA A 80 0.66 -8.37 -2.12
N GLY A 81 -0.57 -8.01 -2.51
CA GLY A 81 -1.75 -8.86 -2.34
C GLY A 81 -2.02 -9.83 -3.48
N PHE A 82 -1.11 -9.96 -4.45
CA PHE A 82 -1.26 -10.87 -5.59
C PHE A 82 -0.20 -11.98 -5.55
N GLU A 83 -0.58 -13.18 -5.97
CA GLU A 83 0.27 -14.37 -5.86
C GLU A 83 1.64 -14.16 -6.51
N ARG A 84 2.71 -14.32 -5.73
CA ARG A 84 4.12 -14.23 -6.17
C ARG A 84 4.37 -13.00 -7.05
N THR A 85 3.85 -11.84 -6.64
CA THR A 85 3.96 -10.59 -7.38
C THR A 85 5.05 -9.71 -6.79
N MET A 86 5.98 -9.26 -7.64
CA MET A 86 7.00 -8.30 -7.23
C MET A 86 6.55 -6.88 -7.59
N SER A 87 6.55 -5.97 -6.62
CA SER A 87 6.37 -4.55 -6.90
C SER A 87 7.65 -3.97 -7.50
N PHE A 88 7.54 -3.41 -8.70
CA PHE A 88 8.62 -2.76 -9.41
C PHE A 88 8.31 -1.27 -9.53
N VAL A 89 9.06 -0.42 -8.84
CA VAL A 89 8.83 1.03 -8.89
C VAL A 89 9.84 1.66 -9.84
N HIS A 90 9.37 1.99 -11.04
CA HIS A 90 10.15 2.68 -12.05
C HIS A 90 10.49 4.11 -11.60
N GLY A 91 11.78 4.42 -11.51
CA GLY A 91 12.29 5.70 -11.02
C GLY A 91 13.38 5.58 -9.97
N SER A 92 13.39 6.52 -9.02
CA SER A 92 14.44 6.62 -8.01
C SER A 92 14.40 5.52 -6.96
N GLN A 93 15.53 4.85 -6.74
CA GLN A 93 15.66 3.77 -5.74
C GLN A 93 15.43 4.22 -4.29
N GLY A 94 15.70 5.49 -3.95
CA GLY A 94 15.49 6.02 -2.60
C GLY A 94 14.03 5.93 -2.15
N CYS A 95 13.08 6.06 -3.09
CA CYS A 95 11.66 5.88 -2.84
C CYS A 95 11.36 4.46 -2.34
N VAL A 96 11.92 3.45 -3.00
CA VAL A 96 11.68 2.03 -2.68
C VAL A 96 12.23 1.68 -1.30
N ALA A 97 13.41 2.21 -0.93
CA ALA A 97 13.93 2.05 0.43
C ALA A 97 12.95 2.59 1.50
N TYR A 98 12.33 3.75 1.25
CA TYR A 98 11.32 4.32 2.16
C TYR A 98 10.05 3.49 2.23
N TYR A 99 9.49 3.05 1.11
CA TYR A 99 8.25 2.28 1.10
C TYR A 99 8.40 0.96 1.85
N ARG A 100 9.48 0.22 1.56
CA ARG A 100 9.82 -1.02 2.25
C ARG A 100 10.00 -0.80 3.75
N SER A 101 10.80 0.21 4.12
CA SER A 101 11.00 0.55 5.54
C SER A 101 9.71 0.94 6.26
N HIS A 102 8.80 1.62 5.57
CA HIS A 102 7.53 2.07 6.13
C HIS A 102 6.60 0.89 6.42
N LEU A 103 6.40 0.01 5.43
CA LEU A 103 5.58 -1.20 5.58
C LEU A 103 6.19 -2.16 6.61
N SER A 104 7.50 -2.42 6.55
CA SER A 104 8.17 -3.28 7.53
C SER A 104 8.12 -2.74 8.96
N ARG A 105 8.17 -1.41 9.16
CA ARG A 105 8.03 -0.84 10.51
C ARG A 105 6.63 -1.02 11.07
N HIS A 106 5.61 -1.05 10.22
CA HIS A 106 4.23 -1.27 10.62
C HIS A 106 3.97 -2.74 10.94
N PHE A 107 4.19 -3.64 9.97
CA PHE A 107 3.87 -5.06 10.09
C PHE A 107 4.92 -5.88 10.89
N LYS A 108 6.13 -5.34 11.06
CA LYS A 108 7.31 -6.09 11.55
C LYS A 108 7.76 -7.23 10.64
N GLU A 109 7.33 -7.19 9.38
CA GLU A 109 7.58 -8.20 8.36
C GLU A 109 8.43 -7.67 7.20
N PRO A 110 9.08 -8.54 6.42
CA PRO A 110 9.72 -8.16 5.16
C PRO A 110 8.73 -7.52 4.18
N ALA A 111 9.12 -6.41 3.56
CA ALA A 111 8.40 -5.82 2.44
C ALA A 111 9.31 -5.83 1.19
N ALA A 112 9.01 -6.73 0.26
CA ALA A 112 9.77 -6.89 -0.98
C ALA A 112 9.28 -5.92 -2.06
N ALA A 113 10.20 -5.13 -2.61
CA ALA A 113 9.97 -4.26 -3.76
C ALA A 113 11.32 -3.89 -4.39
N VAL A 114 11.33 -3.64 -5.70
CA VAL A 114 12.53 -3.29 -6.47
C VAL A 114 12.38 -1.96 -7.18
N SER A 115 13.49 -1.41 -7.66
CA SER A 115 13.53 -0.16 -8.41
C SER A 115 14.27 -0.34 -9.73
N SER A 116 13.83 0.38 -10.76
CA SER A 116 14.62 0.54 -11.99
C SER A 116 15.89 1.37 -11.79
N SER A 117 16.03 2.05 -10.64
CA SER A 117 17.22 2.78 -10.21
C SER A 117 17.65 3.85 -11.22
N MET A 118 16.69 4.64 -11.69
CA MET A 118 16.97 5.79 -12.56
C MET A 118 17.86 6.82 -11.86
N THR A 119 18.87 7.28 -12.59
CA THR A 119 19.82 8.32 -12.19
C THR A 119 19.61 9.60 -13.00
N GLU A 120 20.46 10.61 -12.81
CA GLU A 120 20.29 11.94 -13.43
C GLU A 120 20.38 11.92 -14.97
N ASP A 121 21.14 10.99 -15.54
CA ASP A 121 21.23 10.76 -16.98
C ASP A 121 19.87 10.41 -17.63
N ALA A 122 18.99 9.73 -16.89
CA ALA A 122 17.63 9.43 -17.34
C ALA A 122 16.77 10.69 -17.54
N ALA A 123 17.15 11.83 -16.94
CA ALA A 123 16.47 13.11 -17.21
C ALA A 123 16.72 13.62 -18.63
N VAL A 124 17.80 13.17 -19.29
CA VAL A 124 18.14 13.53 -20.67
C VAL A 124 17.65 12.45 -21.65
N PHE A 125 17.82 11.18 -21.29
CA PHE A 125 17.63 10.05 -22.23
C PHE A 125 16.35 9.22 -21.98
N GLY A 126 15.61 9.51 -20.91
CA GLY A 126 14.49 8.70 -20.45
C GLY A 126 14.93 7.42 -19.74
N GLY A 127 13.98 6.73 -19.11
CA GLY A 127 14.23 5.53 -18.31
C GLY A 127 14.18 4.19 -19.04
N LEU A 128 14.22 4.15 -20.39
CA LEU A 128 13.96 2.91 -21.15
C LEU A 128 14.91 1.78 -20.75
N LYS A 129 16.22 2.04 -20.77
CA LYS A 129 17.23 1.02 -20.42
C LYS A 129 17.07 0.52 -18.99
N ASN A 130 16.69 1.41 -18.06
CA ASN A 130 16.40 1.04 -16.68
C ASN A 130 15.20 0.07 -16.59
N MET A 131 14.18 0.22 -17.43
CA MET A 131 13.05 -0.71 -17.49
C MET A 131 13.48 -2.07 -18.04
N VAL A 132 14.20 -2.08 -19.18
CA VAL A 132 14.69 -3.30 -19.84
C VAL A 132 15.58 -4.11 -18.87
N ASP A 133 16.69 -3.52 -18.42
CA ASP A 133 17.64 -4.17 -17.52
C ASP A 133 16.99 -4.51 -16.17
N GLY A 134 16.12 -3.62 -15.66
CA GLY A 134 15.43 -3.81 -14.39
C GLY A 134 14.46 -4.99 -14.39
N LEU A 135 13.63 -5.11 -15.43
CA LEU A 135 12.71 -6.23 -15.57
C LEU A 135 13.47 -7.55 -15.72
N ALA A 136 14.52 -7.58 -16.54
CA ALA A 136 15.37 -8.76 -16.72
C ALA A 136 15.97 -9.26 -15.40
N ASN A 137 16.61 -8.34 -14.65
CA ASN A 137 17.22 -8.67 -13.37
C ASN A 137 16.17 -9.11 -12.34
N THR A 138 15.03 -8.44 -12.29
CA THR A 138 13.96 -8.75 -11.33
C THR A 138 13.39 -10.14 -11.58
N TYR A 139 13.10 -10.46 -12.85
CA TYR A 139 12.57 -11.75 -13.26
C TYR A 139 13.54 -12.89 -12.94
N GLN A 140 14.82 -12.73 -13.30
CA GLN A 140 15.83 -13.76 -13.09
C GLN A 140 16.19 -14.00 -11.61
N LEU A 141 16.25 -12.94 -10.80
CA LEU A 141 16.74 -13.04 -9.42
C LEU A 141 15.66 -13.44 -8.41
N TYR A 142 14.41 -13.03 -8.65
CA TYR A 142 13.34 -13.13 -7.66
C TYR A 142 12.19 -14.05 -8.08
N ASP A 143 12.25 -14.65 -9.27
CA ASP A 143 11.28 -15.64 -9.78
C ASP A 143 9.80 -15.25 -9.51
N PRO A 144 9.36 -14.01 -9.81
CA PRO A 144 7.97 -13.62 -9.63
C PRO A 144 7.09 -14.30 -10.69
N LYS A 145 5.80 -14.52 -10.37
CA LYS A 145 4.78 -14.86 -11.37
C LYS A 145 4.24 -13.65 -12.12
N MET A 146 4.35 -12.46 -11.53
CA MET A 146 3.91 -11.19 -12.11
C MET A 146 4.79 -10.05 -11.58
N ILE A 147 5.11 -9.07 -12.43
CA ILE A 147 5.80 -7.83 -12.00
C ILE A 147 4.83 -6.66 -12.15
N ALA A 148 4.43 -6.06 -11.02
CA ALA A 148 3.52 -4.92 -11.03
C ALA A 148 4.31 -3.61 -11.02
N VAL A 149 4.26 -2.89 -12.14
CA VAL A 149 5.02 -1.65 -12.37
C VAL A 149 4.26 -0.42 -11.90
N SER A 150 4.91 0.38 -11.07
CA SER A 150 4.44 1.72 -10.66
C SER A 150 5.56 2.74 -10.86
N THR A 151 5.30 4.03 -10.59
CA THR A 151 6.26 5.11 -10.87
C THR A 151 6.56 6.00 -9.68
N THR A 152 7.82 6.43 -9.55
CA THR A 152 8.18 7.55 -8.68
C THR A 152 7.88 8.89 -9.36
N CYS A 153 7.91 9.99 -8.60
CA CYS A 153 7.69 11.32 -9.16
C CYS A 153 8.71 11.73 -10.24
N MET A 154 9.96 11.26 -10.22
CA MET A 154 10.92 11.63 -11.27
C MET A 154 10.53 11.07 -12.64
N ALA A 155 10.07 9.81 -12.71
CA ALA A 155 9.67 9.17 -13.95
C ALA A 155 8.41 9.84 -14.53
N GLU A 156 7.50 10.26 -13.65
CA GLU A 156 6.29 11.01 -14.04
C GLU A 156 6.62 12.39 -14.58
N VAL A 157 7.59 13.10 -14.01
CA VAL A 157 8.00 14.43 -14.49
C VAL A 157 8.77 14.35 -15.81
N ILE A 158 9.62 13.32 -15.98
CA ILE A 158 10.31 13.06 -17.25
C ILE A 158 9.30 12.68 -18.34
N GLY A 159 8.22 11.98 -17.97
CA GLY A 159 7.16 11.57 -18.89
C GLY A 159 7.45 10.25 -19.60
N ASP A 160 8.09 9.31 -18.89
CA ASP A 160 8.36 7.98 -19.44
C ASP A 160 7.06 7.22 -19.77
N ASP A 161 6.96 6.70 -21.00
CA ASP A 161 5.85 5.87 -21.45
C ASP A 161 6.07 4.42 -21.02
N LEU A 162 5.42 4.02 -19.92
CA LEU A 162 5.55 2.68 -19.34
C LEU A 162 5.10 1.58 -20.30
N HIS A 163 4.03 1.82 -21.07
CA HIS A 163 3.51 0.80 -21.97
C HIS A 163 4.54 0.48 -23.04
N SER A 164 5.05 1.51 -23.72
CA SER A 164 6.08 1.37 -24.75
C SER A 164 7.36 0.75 -24.18
N PHE A 165 7.78 1.16 -22.98
CA PHE A 165 9.00 0.61 -22.36
C PHE A 165 8.86 -0.87 -21.99
N ILE A 166 7.69 -1.28 -21.46
CA ILE A 166 7.42 -2.68 -21.14
C ILE A 166 7.37 -3.53 -22.41
N GLN A 167 6.76 -3.04 -23.50
CA GLN A 167 6.76 -3.77 -24.79
C GLN A 167 8.18 -3.92 -25.33
N ASN A 168 8.99 -2.87 -25.31
CA ASN A 168 10.39 -2.95 -25.73
C ASN A 168 11.20 -3.93 -24.87
N ALA A 169 10.99 -3.95 -23.55
CA ALA A 169 11.65 -4.92 -22.67
C ALA A 169 11.26 -6.37 -23.01
N LYS A 170 10.01 -6.62 -23.41
CA LYS A 170 9.58 -7.94 -23.90
C LYS A 170 10.18 -8.28 -25.27
N ASP A 171 10.28 -7.31 -26.18
CA ASP A 171 10.89 -7.50 -27.50
C ASP A 171 12.42 -7.72 -27.40
N GLU A 172 13.05 -7.22 -26.34
CA GLU A 172 14.47 -7.46 -25.98
C GLU A 172 14.66 -8.67 -25.04
N ASP A 173 13.66 -9.55 -24.90
CA ASP A 173 13.72 -10.78 -24.10
C ASP A 173 14.09 -10.57 -22.62
N SER A 174 13.81 -9.39 -22.05
CA SER A 174 14.00 -9.15 -20.61
C SER A 174 13.11 -10.07 -19.77
N VAL A 175 11.90 -10.31 -20.24
CA VAL A 175 10.95 -11.29 -19.69
C VAL A 175 10.26 -12.02 -20.84
N PRO A 176 9.74 -13.24 -20.64
CA PRO A 176 8.95 -13.92 -21.66
C PRO A 176 7.81 -13.04 -22.18
N ARG A 177 7.48 -13.16 -23.48
CA ARG A 177 6.48 -12.29 -24.13
C ARG A 177 5.10 -12.38 -23.46
N ASP A 178 4.73 -13.56 -22.98
CA ASP A 178 3.50 -13.88 -22.26
C ASP A 178 3.57 -13.63 -20.74
N PHE A 179 4.73 -13.20 -20.22
CA PHE A 179 4.88 -12.87 -18.81
C PHE A 179 4.05 -11.62 -18.44
N ASP A 180 3.42 -11.65 -17.27
CA ASP A 180 2.48 -10.62 -16.82
C ASP A 180 3.23 -9.43 -16.21
N VAL A 181 3.11 -8.26 -16.86
CA VAL A 181 3.73 -6.99 -16.43
C VAL A 181 2.68 -5.87 -16.44
N PRO A 182 1.66 -5.91 -15.54
CA PRO A 182 0.72 -4.81 -15.40
C PRO A 182 1.42 -3.55 -14.91
N PHE A 183 0.89 -2.39 -15.27
CA PHE A 183 1.49 -1.11 -14.90
C PHE A 183 0.44 -0.06 -14.52
N ALA A 184 0.87 0.94 -13.75
CA ALA A 184 0.09 2.13 -13.45
C ALA A 184 0.98 3.35 -13.24
N HIS A 185 0.52 4.51 -13.72
CA HIS A 185 1.11 5.79 -13.38
C HIS A 185 0.69 6.22 -11.97
N THR A 186 1.66 6.47 -11.09
CA THR A 186 1.44 6.76 -9.66
C THR A 186 2.13 8.05 -9.20
N PRO A 187 1.74 9.22 -9.75
CA PRO A 187 2.40 10.50 -9.44
C PRO A 187 2.21 10.91 -7.99
N ALA A 188 3.32 11.01 -7.26
CA ALA A 188 3.33 11.37 -5.83
C ALA A 188 2.72 12.76 -5.52
N PHE A 189 2.69 13.65 -6.52
CA PHE A 189 2.12 15.00 -6.41
C PHE A 189 0.61 15.06 -6.66
N VAL A 190 -0.05 13.94 -6.95
CA VAL A 190 -1.51 13.83 -7.07
C VAL A 190 -2.05 12.98 -5.92
N GLY A 191 -3.06 13.47 -5.21
CA GLY A 191 -3.75 12.68 -4.18
C GLY A 191 -2.84 12.21 -3.03
N SER A 192 -2.85 10.90 -2.78
CA SER A 192 -2.09 10.21 -1.72
C SER A 192 -1.93 8.71 -2.01
N HIS A 193 -1.32 7.97 -1.09
CA HIS A 193 -1.19 6.50 -1.14
C HIS A 193 -2.46 5.75 -1.56
N VAL A 194 -3.66 6.14 -1.12
CA VAL A 194 -4.92 5.45 -1.51
C VAL A 194 -5.22 5.57 -3.01
N ASP A 195 -4.82 6.68 -3.65
CA ASP A 195 -4.98 6.86 -5.10
C ASP A 195 -3.97 6.00 -5.88
N GLY A 196 -2.80 5.73 -5.29
CA GLY A 196 -1.82 4.81 -5.85
C GLY A 196 -2.23 3.35 -5.72
N TYR A 197 -2.90 2.98 -4.62
CA TYR A 197 -3.57 1.68 -4.49
C TYR A 197 -4.61 1.51 -5.60
N ASP A 198 -5.52 2.47 -5.75
CA ASP A 198 -6.57 2.46 -6.78
C ASP A 198 -6.00 2.31 -8.19
N ASN A 199 -5.00 3.13 -8.51
CA ASN A 199 -4.31 3.11 -9.80
C ASN A 199 -3.68 1.73 -10.09
N MET A 200 -3.01 1.14 -9.10
CA MET A 200 -2.33 -0.14 -9.29
C MET A 200 -3.32 -1.31 -9.41
N VAL A 201 -4.34 -1.37 -8.56
CA VAL A 201 -5.38 -2.41 -8.68
C VAL A 201 -6.07 -2.31 -10.03
N LYS A 202 -6.51 -1.12 -10.46
CA LYS A 202 -7.04 -0.92 -11.81
C LYS A 202 -6.07 -1.39 -12.90
N GLY A 203 -4.79 -1.03 -12.81
CA GLY A 203 -3.78 -1.42 -13.81
C GLY A 203 -3.61 -2.94 -13.92
N ILE A 204 -3.70 -3.65 -12.80
CA ILE A 204 -3.66 -5.13 -12.76
C ILE A 204 -4.93 -5.71 -13.39
N LEU A 205 -6.12 -5.22 -13.01
CA LEU A 205 -7.38 -5.69 -13.59
C LEU A 205 -7.43 -5.42 -15.10
N GLU A 206 -7.06 -4.21 -15.52
CA GLU A 206 -7.05 -3.82 -16.94
C GLU A 206 -6.10 -4.71 -17.76
N HIS A 207 -4.92 -5.04 -17.23
CA HIS A 207 -3.98 -5.96 -17.89
C HIS A 207 -4.62 -7.32 -18.19
N PHE A 208 -5.41 -7.87 -17.27
CA PHE A 208 -6.02 -9.18 -17.45
C PHE A 208 -7.37 -9.16 -18.16
N TRP A 209 -8.13 -8.06 -18.08
CA TRP A 209 -9.52 -7.99 -18.52
C TRP A 209 -9.69 -7.31 -19.88
N LYS A 210 -8.76 -6.42 -20.26
CA LYS A 210 -8.88 -5.65 -21.50
C LYS A 210 -8.99 -6.57 -22.72
N GLY A 211 -10.05 -6.37 -23.50
CA GLY A 211 -10.33 -7.15 -24.71
C GLY A 211 -10.84 -8.56 -24.46
N GLN A 212 -11.10 -8.96 -23.22
CA GLN A 212 -11.71 -10.25 -22.90
C GLN A 212 -13.25 -10.15 -22.94
N GLU A 213 -13.90 -11.25 -23.33
CA GLU A 213 -15.35 -11.37 -23.26
C GLU A 213 -15.81 -11.71 -21.83
N ARG A 214 -16.80 -10.97 -21.33
CA ARG A 214 -17.42 -11.23 -20.04
C ARG A 214 -18.59 -12.20 -20.18
N THR A 215 -18.61 -13.23 -19.36
CA THR A 215 -19.77 -14.11 -19.13
C THR A 215 -20.14 -14.03 -17.65
N GLN A 216 -21.19 -13.27 -17.34
CA GLN A 216 -21.64 -13.08 -15.95
C GLN A 216 -21.95 -14.42 -15.26
N ILE A 217 -21.48 -14.58 -14.03
CA ILE A 217 -21.80 -15.69 -13.14
C ILE A 217 -22.61 -15.12 -11.96
N GLU A 218 -23.91 -15.38 -11.97
CA GLU A 218 -24.83 -14.96 -10.91
C GLU A 218 -24.39 -15.43 -9.52
N GLY A 219 -24.57 -14.58 -8.52
CA GLY A 219 -24.25 -14.81 -7.12
C GLY A 219 -22.76 -14.80 -6.78
N THR A 220 -21.88 -14.39 -7.71
CA THR A 220 -20.43 -14.31 -7.47
C THR A 220 -19.97 -12.86 -7.30
N ILE A 221 -19.14 -12.64 -6.27
CA ILE A 221 -18.79 -11.29 -5.81
C ILE A 221 -17.27 -11.13 -5.77
N ASN A 222 -16.75 -10.06 -6.36
CA ASN A 222 -15.38 -9.62 -6.07
C ASN A 222 -15.40 -8.70 -4.85
N ILE A 223 -14.41 -8.81 -3.97
CA ILE A 223 -14.25 -7.90 -2.84
C ILE A 223 -12.86 -7.28 -2.91
N ILE A 224 -12.78 -5.96 -2.79
CA ILE A 224 -11.53 -5.20 -2.72
C ILE A 224 -11.41 -4.59 -1.32
N PRO A 225 -10.43 -5.01 -0.50
CA PRO A 225 -10.33 -4.56 0.90
C PRO A 225 -9.80 -3.12 1.03
N GLY A 226 -9.00 -2.64 0.08
CA GLY A 226 -8.40 -1.31 0.10
C GLY A 226 -7.04 -1.28 0.81
N PHE A 227 -6.45 -0.09 0.96
CA PHE A 227 -5.21 0.09 1.70
C PHE A 227 -5.48 -0.04 3.19
N ASP A 228 -5.01 -1.12 3.82
CA ASP A 228 -5.39 -1.47 5.19
C ASP A 228 -4.20 -1.91 6.05
N GLY A 229 -3.94 -1.14 7.11
CA GLY A 229 -2.93 -1.47 8.11
C GLY A 229 -3.29 -2.70 8.96
N PHE A 230 -4.55 -3.11 8.98
CA PHE A 230 -5.05 -4.28 9.69
C PHE A 230 -5.39 -5.45 8.74
N CYS A 231 -4.91 -5.40 7.49
CA CYS A 231 -5.28 -6.36 6.44
C CYS A 231 -5.11 -7.83 6.84
N VAL A 232 -4.12 -8.17 7.68
CA VAL A 232 -3.94 -9.55 8.17
C VAL A 232 -5.18 -10.04 8.91
N GLY A 233 -5.61 -9.33 9.95
CA GLY A 233 -6.78 -9.70 10.75
C GLY A 233 -8.09 -9.47 10.00
N ASN A 234 -8.22 -8.32 9.35
CA ASN A 234 -9.43 -7.93 8.65
C ASN A 234 -9.76 -8.87 7.48
N ASN A 235 -8.77 -9.24 6.65
CA ASN A 235 -9.03 -10.15 5.54
C ASN A 235 -9.35 -11.57 6.02
N ARG A 236 -8.73 -12.03 7.13
CA ARG A 236 -9.07 -13.32 7.75
C ARG A 236 -10.50 -13.33 8.24
N GLU A 237 -10.93 -12.26 8.91
CA GLU A 237 -12.30 -12.12 9.39
C GLU A 237 -13.32 -12.01 8.25
N LEU A 238 -12.99 -11.23 7.22
CA LEU A 238 -13.79 -11.11 6.01
C LEU A 238 -13.99 -12.48 5.34
N LYS A 239 -12.90 -13.24 5.13
CA LYS A 239 -12.96 -14.60 4.58
C LYS A 239 -13.84 -15.49 5.45
N ARG A 240 -13.65 -15.48 6.78
CA ARG A 240 -14.46 -16.26 7.73
C ARG A 240 -15.96 -15.95 7.60
N LEU A 241 -16.36 -14.67 7.60
CA LEU A 241 -17.76 -14.27 7.49
C LEU A 241 -18.38 -14.75 6.17
N LEU A 242 -17.69 -14.55 5.05
CA LEU A 242 -18.16 -14.93 3.72
C LEU A 242 -18.23 -16.45 3.54
N ASP A 243 -17.26 -17.18 4.09
CA ASP A 243 -17.22 -18.65 4.09
C ASP A 243 -18.38 -19.22 4.92
N VAL A 244 -18.65 -18.64 6.10
CA VAL A 244 -19.79 -19.03 6.97
C VAL A 244 -21.12 -18.77 6.26
N MET A 245 -21.25 -17.67 5.51
CA MET A 245 -22.42 -17.39 4.68
C MET A 245 -22.52 -18.30 3.44
N GLY A 246 -21.46 -19.02 3.08
CA GLY A 246 -21.40 -19.84 1.87
C GLY A 246 -21.46 -19.01 0.58
N VAL A 247 -20.87 -17.81 0.61
CA VAL A 247 -20.80 -16.89 -0.54
C VAL A 247 -19.68 -17.34 -1.49
N SER A 248 -19.92 -17.23 -2.78
CA SER A 248 -18.87 -17.41 -3.80
C SER A 248 -18.20 -16.07 -4.07
N TYR A 249 -16.95 -15.89 -3.64
CA TYR A 249 -16.24 -14.62 -3.78
C TYR A 249 -14.82 -14.77 -4.27
N THR A 250 -14.28 -13.69 -4.83
CA THR A 250 -12.84 -13.50 -5.06
C THR A 250 -12.37 -12.28 -4.27
N LEU A 251 -11.42 -12.47 -3.35
CA LEU A 251 -10.77 -11.37 -2.66
C LEU A 251 -9.64 -10.83 -3.55
N ILE A 252 -9.83 -9.65 -4.12
CA ILE A 252 -8.88 -8.98 -5.01
C ILE A 252 -7.94 -8.15 -4.15
N GLN A 253 -6.64 -8.49 -4.19
CA GLN A 253 -5.59 -7.95 -3.33
C GLN A 253 -5.69 -8.49 -1.89
N ASP A 254 -5.22 -9.71 -1.66
CA ASP A 254 -5.12 -10.30 -0.32
C ASP A 254 -3.66 -10.39 0.16
N ALA A 255 -3.22 -9.38 0.91
CA ALA A 255 -1.87 -9.35 1.49
C ALA A 255 -1.78 -9.99 2.89
N SER A 256 -2.81 -10.71 3.35
CA SER A 256 -2.89 -11.18 4.74
C SER A 256 -1.79 -12.19 5.12
N ASP A 257 -1.40 -13.08 4.21
CA ASP A 257 -0.30 -14.02 4.46
C ASP A 257 1.07 -13.40 4.16
N GLN A 258 1.14 -12.53 3.14
CA GLN A 258 2.36 -11.84 2.73
C GLN A 258 2.99 -10.98 3.84
N PHE A 259 2.17 -10.47 4.75
CA PHE A 259 2.57 -9.68 5.92
C PHE A 259 2.31 -10.42 7.26
N ASP A 260 2.33 -11.75 7.27
CA ASP A 260 2.29 -12.57 8.48
C ASP A 260 2.93 -13.95 8.25
N THR A 261 4.15 -13.96 7.71
CA THR A 261 4.86 -15.21 7.41
C THR A 261 5.44 -15.85 8.68
N PRO A 262 5.45 -17.19 8.80
CA PRO A 262 5.95 -17.83 10.02
C PRO A 262 7.47 -17.68 10.15
N SER A 263 7.95 -17.47 11.37
CA SER A 263 9.37 -17.55 11.72
C SER A 263 9.78 -19.00 12.03
N ASP A 264 9.88 -19.82 10.99
CA ASP A 264 10.16 -21.28 11.09
C ASP A 264 11.56 -21.69 10.60
N GLY A 265 12.42 -20.71 10.29
CA GLY A 265 13.77 -20.93 9.76
C GLY A 265 13.87 -20.78 8.23
N GLU A 266 12.75 -20.61 7.53
CA GLU A 266 12.69 -20.31 6.10
C GLU A 266 12.14 -18.90 5.86
N TYR A 267 12.88 -18.07 5.12
CA TYR A 267 12.35 -16.79 4.66
C TYR A 267 11.53 -16.98 3.38
N ARG A 268 10.25 -16.59 3.44
CA ARG A 268 9.34 -16.60 2.30
C ARG A 268 9.24 -15.19 1.73
N MET A 269 9.81 -14.98 0.53
CA MET A 269 9.67 -13.70 -0.18
C MET A 269 8.22 -13.42 -0.59
N TYR A 270 7.49 -14.49 -0.94
CA TYR A 270 6.08 -14.44 -1.30
C TYR A 270 5.31 -15.49 -0.51
N ASP A 271 4.12 -15.12 -0.04
CA ASP A 271 3.16 -16.06 0.53
C ASP A 271 1.72 -15.59 0.30
N GLY A 272 0.80 -16.54 0.15
CA GLY A 272 -0.62 -16.26 -0.15
C GLY A 272 -0.86 -15.48 -1.46
N GLY A 273 -1.66 -14.42 -1.38
CA GLY A 273 -2.04 -13.54 -2.48
C GLY A 273 -3.16 -14.08 -3.38
N THR A 274 -3.94 -13.15 -3.96
CA THR A 274 -4.96 -13.46 -4.97
C THR A 274 -4.32 -14.16 -6.16
N LYS A 275 -4.84 -15.32 -6.57
CA LYS A 275 -4.25 -16.09 -7.66
C LYS A 275 -4.47 -15.38 -8.99
N ILE A 276 -3.47 -15.40 -9.88
CA ILE A 276 -3.59 -14.77 -11.22
C ILE A 276 -4.80 -15.30 -11.99
N ASN A 277 -5.07 -16.61 -11.87
CA ASN A 277 -6.25 -17.23 -12.50
C ASN A 277 -7.58 -16.76 -11.88
N GLU A 278 -7.60 -16.41 -10.60
CA GLU A 278 -8.78 -15.84 -9.95
C GLU A 278 -8.99 -14.40 -10.42
N VAL A 279 -7.93 -13.61 -10.57
CA VAL A 279 -8.02 -12.26 -11.16
C VAL A 279 -8.61 -12.31 -12.56
N LYS A 280 -8.18 -13.25 -13.41
CA LYS A 280 -8.77 -13.45 -14.75
C LYS A 280 -10.25 -13.82 -14.69
N LYS A 281 -10.63 -14.74 -13.79
CA LYS A 281 -12.03 -15.16 -13.59
C LYS A 281 -12.91 -14.07 -13.00
N ALA A 282 -12.34 -13.16 -12.20
CA ALA A 282 -13.05 -12.09 -11.52
C ALA A 282 -13.76 -11.12 -12.48
N LEU A 283 -13.37 -11.05 -13.75
CA LEU A 283 -14.13 -10.34 -14.80
C LEU A 283 -15.60 -10.80 -14.87
N ASN A 284 -15.83 -12.10 -14.65
CA ASN A 284 -17.12 -12.75 -14.78
C ASN A 284 -18.01 -12.61 -13.54
N ALA A 285 -17.51 -11.99 -12.46
CA ALA A 285 -18.32 -11.76 -11.28
C ALA A 285 -19.57 -10.92 -11.58
N GLU A 286 -20.66 -11.15 -10.87
CA GLU A 286 -21.88 -10.34 -10.96
C GLU A 286 -21.61 -8.91 -10.44
N ALA A 287 -20.95 -8.82 -9.28
CA ALA A 287 -20.68 -7.55 -8.62
C ALA A 287 -19.24 -7.45 -8.10
N THR A 288 -18.74 -6.22 -8.00
CA THR A 288 -17.51 -5.88 -7.28
C THR A 288 -17.82 -4.91 -6.15
N LEU A 289 -17.50 -5.31 -4.91
CA LEU A 289 -17.68 -4.53 -3.71
C LEU A 289 -16.32 -4.01 -3.21
N SER A 290 -16.24 -2.72 -2.92
CA SER A 290 -15.08 -2.13 -2.26
C SER A 290 -15.37 -1.88 -0.79
N LEU A 291 -14.50 -2.34 0.11
CA LEU A 291 -14.63 -2.03 1.54
C LEU A 291 -14.23 -0.60 1.87
N GLN A 292 -13.56 0.11 0.95
CA GLN A 292 -13.07 1.47 1.17
C GLN A 292 -13.25 2.36 -0.07
N HIS A 293 -14.32 3.16 -0.09
CA HIS A 293 -14.70 4.03 -1.20
C HIS A 293 -13.55 4.86 -1.81
N HIS A 294 -12.73 5.51 -0.98
CA HIS A 294 -11.66 6.39 -1.47
C HIS A 294 -10.46 5.66 -2.08
N ASN A 295 -10.38 4.33 -1.94
CA ASN A 295 -9.26 3.50 -2.42
C ASN A 295 -9.53 2.89 -3.81
N THR A 296 -10.76 3.01 -4.35
CA THR A 296 -11.18 2.21 -5.51
C THR A 296 -12.07 2.98 -6.48
N ARG A 297 -12.01 4.33 -6.50
CA ARG A 297 -12.92 5.13 -7.34
C ARG A 297 -12.73 4.84 -8.83
N LYS A 298 -11.47 4.73 -9.27
CA LYS A 298 -11.12 4.40 -10.66
C LYS A 298 -11.33 2.92 -10.94
N THR A 299 -11.00 2.07 -9.97
CA THR A 299 -11.16 0.61 -10.08
C THR A 299 -12.63 0.23 -10.24
N LEU A 300 -13.54 0.76 -9.40
CA LEU A 300 -14.97 0.51 -9.52
C LEU A 300 -15.55 1.09 -10.81
N GLY A 301 -15.10 2.29 -11.24
CA GLY A 301 -15.47 2.82 -12.56
C GLY A 301 -15.09 1.87 -13.70
N TYR A 302 -13.90 1.24 -13.63
CA TYR A 302 -13.50 0.22 -14.60
C TYR A 302 -14.36 -1.07 -14.50
N CYS A 303 -14.72 -1.51 -13.29
CA CYS A 303 -15.64 -2.63 -13.10
C CYS A 303 -17.03 -2.36 -13.70
N GLU A 304 -17.56 -1.14 -13.55
CA GLU A 304 -18.81 -0.70 -14.17
C GLU A 304 -18.71 -0.68 -15.70
N GLU A 305 -17.60 -0.19 -16.25
CA GLU A 305 -17.34 -0.16 -17.70
C GLU A 305 -17.35 -1.57 -18.32
N VAL A 306 -16.86 -2.58 -17.60
CA VAL A 306 -16.94 -3.99 -18.03
C VAL A 306 -18.27 -4.67 -17.69
N GLY A 307 -19.22 -3.93 -17.11
CA GLY A 307 -20.61 -4.37 -16.92
C GLY A 307 -20.87 -5.11 -15.61
N GLN A 308 -20.05 -4.94 -14.58
CA GLN A 308 -20.31 -5.46 -13.24
C GLN A 308 -21.16 -4.46 -12.44
N ALA A 309 -22.01 -4.95 -11.54
CA ALA A 309 -22.59 -4.11 -10.49
C ALA A 309 -21.48 -3.70 -9.50
N THR A 310 -21.61 -2.54 -8.88
CA THR A 310 -20.62 -2.03 -7.93
C THR A 310 -21.28 -1.46 -6.68
N ALA A 311 -20.63 -1.66 -5.54
CA ALA A 311 -20.93 -0.93 -4.32
C ALA A 311 -19.64 -0.60 -3.56
N SER A 312 -19.69 0.41 -2.71
CA SER A 312 -18.54 0.81 -1.91
C SER A 312 -18.95 1.17 -0.49
N PHE A 313 -18.13 0.76 0.47
CA PHE A 313 -18.31 1.00 1.89
C PHE A 313 -17.23 1.96 2.43
N HIS A 314 -17.41 2.40 3.67
CA HIS A 314 -16.48 3.31 4.34
C HIS A 314 -15.76 2.62 5.51
N TYR A 315 -14.98 1.57 5.19
CA TYR A 315 -14.26 0.74 6.16
C TYR A 315 -15.24 0.22 7.24
N PRO A 316 -16.03 -0.83 6.93
CA PRO A 316 -17.25 -1.18 7.66
C PRO A 316 -16.95 -1.59 9.11
N LEU A 317 -17.03 -0.62 10.02
CA LEU A 317 -16.78 -0.78 11.44
C LEU A 317 -18.03 -0.58 12.27
N GLY A 318 -18.23 -1.47 13.23
CA GLY A 318 -19.35 -1.43 14.16
C GLY A 318 -20.63 -2.01 13.56
N VAL A 319 -21.60 -2.25 14.45
CA VAL A 319 -22.80 -3.06 14.15
C VAL A 319 -23.50 -2.62 12.87
N GLN A 320 -23.80 -1.33 12.74
CA GLN A 320 -24.56 -0.83 11.60
C GLN A 320 -23.82 -1.02 10.27
N ALA A 321 -22.52 -0.69 10.21
CA ALA A 321 -21.78 -0.78 8.96
C ALA A 321 -21.51 -2.24 8.56
N THR A 322 -21.32 -3.12 9.54
CA THR A 322 -21.24 -4.57 9.32
C THR A 322 -22.57 -5.11 8.80
N ASP A 323 -23.71 -4.71 9.40
CA ASP A 323 -25.04 -5.09 8.92
C ASP A 323 -25.25 -4.65 7.46
N GLU A 324 -24.96 -3.39 7.14
CA GLU A 324 -25.08 -2.84 5.79
C GLU A 324 -24.26 -3.64 4.77
N PHE A 325 -23.00 -3.97 5.11
CA PHE A 325 -22.14 -4.79 4.27
C PHE A 325 -22.70 -6.20 4.05
N LEU A 326 -23.08 -6.90 5.12
CA LEU A 326 -23.56 -8.28 5.03
C LEU A 326 -24.93 -8.39 4.37
N MET A 327 -25.80 -7.39 4.52
CA MET A 327 -27.08 -7.32 3.82
C MET A 327 -26.88 -7.15 2.31
N GLU A 328 -25.94 -6.31 1.88
CA GLU A 328 -25.60 -6.16 0.45
C GLU A 328 -25.04 -7.46 -0.13
N VAL A 329 -24.10 -8.11 0.59
CA VAL A 329 -23.57 -9.42 0.22
C VAL A 329 -24.67 -10.47 0.11
N ALA A 330 -25.60 -10.50 1.08
CA ALA A 330 -26.75 -11.42 1.06
C ALA A 330 -27.69 -11.15 -0.13
N ALA A 331 -27.93 -9.88 -0.46
CA ALA A 331 -28.79 -9.48 -1.57
C ALA A 331 -28.24 -9.94 -2.93
N ILE A 332 -26.94 -9.78 -3.15
CA ILE A 332 -26.28 -10.17 -4.40
C ILE A 332 -26.09 -11.69 -4.48
N SER A 333 -25.57 -12.30 -3.42
CA SER A 333 -25.27 -13.75 -3.43
C SER A 333 -26.50 -14.65 -3.35
N GLY A 334 -27.66 -14.10 -2.96
CA GLY A 334 -28.87 -14.86 -2.63
C GLY A 334 -28.72 -15.76 -1.40
N LYS A 335 -27.68 -15.56 -0.58
CA LYS A 335 -27.42 -16.33 0.64
C LYS A 335 -28.03 -15.63 1.85
N GLU A 336 -28.71 -16.39 2.71
CA GLU A 336 -29.19 -15.87 3.98
C GLU A 336 -28.02 -15.67 4.96
N ILE A 337 -28.11 -14.63 5.80
CA ILE A 337 -27.17 -14.42 6.91
C ILE A 337 -27.40 -15.53 7.97
N PRO A 338 -26.42 -16.42 8.23
CA PRO A 338 -26.59 -17.55 9.13
C PRO A 338 -26.75 -17.14 10.59
N GLU A 339 -27.36 -18.03 11.39
CA GLU A 339 -27.55 -17.81 12.83
C GLU A 339 -26.25 -17.58 13.59
N ALA A 340 -25.14 -18.20 13.16
CA ALA A 340 -23.83 -17.98 13.76
C ALA A 340 -23.41 -16.50 13.74
N ILE A 341 -23.62 -15.81 12.61
CA ILE A 341 -23.30 -14.38 12.47
C ILE A 341 -24.32 -13.53 13.25
N ARG A 342 -25.61 -13.92 13.25
CA ARG A 342 -26.64 -13.22 14.03
C ARG A 342 -26.38 -13.28 15.55
N LEU A 343 -25.77 -14.35 16.04
CA LEU A 343 -25.38 -14.49 17.43
C LEU A 343 -24.14 -13.65 17.80
N GLU A 344 -23.23 -13.45 16.85
CA GLU A 344 -22.06 -12.57 17.03
C GLU A 344 -22.43 -11.09 17.07
N ARG A 345 -23.49 -10.70 16.34
CA ARG A 345 -24.01 -9.34 16.23
C ARG A 345 -24.64 -8.81 17.53
#